data_AF-A0A9D6PWL5-F1
#
_entry.id   AF-A0A9D6PWL5-F1
#
_cell.length_a   1.000
_cell.length_b   1.000
_cell.length_c   1.000
_cell.angle_alpha   90.00
_cell.angle_beta   90.00
_cell.angle_gamma   90.00
#
_symmetry.space_group_name_H-M   'P 1'
#
loop_
_entity.id
_entity.type
_entity.pdbx_description
1 polymer ?
#
loop_
_entity_poly.entity_id
_entity_poly.type
_entity_poly.pdbx_seq_one_letter_code
_entity_poly.pdbx_strand_id
1 'polypeptide(L)'
;MRNRYVRPQLDENDAIHILAGRHPVVELTLRDEPFVPNPTHLDSEEQIIVLTGPNMAGKSTYLRQVALIALMAQMGSFVPAEEARIALVDRIFTRIGARDEIAAGQSTFMVEMIETANILHHASSRSLL
;
A
#
# COMPACT_ATOMS: atom_id res chain seq x y z
N MET A 1 16.38 -12.98 -13.45
CA MET A 1 15.57 -11.85 -12.96
C MET A 1 16.25 -11.27 -11.74
N ARG A 2 16.65 -9.99 -11.76
CA ARG A 2 17.17 -9.30 -10.57
C ARG A 2 16.04 -9.28 -9.51
N ASN A 3 16.38 -9.55 -8.25
CA ASN A 3 15.51 -9.43 -7.07
C ASN A 3 14.34 -10.43 -6.92
N ARG A 4 14.27 -11.48 -7.74
CA ARG A 4 13.23 -12.55 -7.66
C ARG A 4 11.81 -11.99 -7.64
N TYR A 5 11.51 -11.05 -8.53
CA TYR A 5 10.12 -10.57 -8.69
C TYR A 5 9.32 -11.59 -9.49
N VAL A 6 8.02 -11.68 -9.20
CA VAL A 6 7.11 -12.64 -9.81
C VAL A 6 6.09 -11.93 -10.69
N ARG A 7 5.58 -12.66 -11.70
CA ARG A 7 4.50 -12.14 -12.54
C ARG A 7 3.22 -12.17 -11.71
N PRO A 8 2.56 -11.02 -11.45
CA PRO A 8 1.30 -11.02 -10.73
C PRO A 8 0.18 -11.62 -11.60
N GLN A 9 -0.80 -12.24 -10.94
CA GLN A 9 -2.09 -12.54 -11.55
C GLN A 9 -3.01 -11.34 -11.33
N LEU A 10 -3.49 -10.72 -12.40
CA LEU A 10 -4.56 -9.72 -12.29
C LEU A 10 -5.89 -10.44 -12.25
N ASP A 11 -6.78 -9.98 -11.36
CA ASP A 11 -8.14 -10.50 -11.23
C ASP A 11 -9.16 -9.33 -11.38
N GLU A 12 -10.32 -9.63 -11.94
CA GLU A 12 -11.44 -8.68 -12.03
C GLU A 12 -12.28 -8.65 -10.74
N ASN A 13 -12.14 -9.68 -9.89
CA ASN A 13 -12.70 -9.76 -8.54
C ASN A 13 -12.04 -8.73 -7.59
N ASP A 14 -12.45 -8.75 -6.31
CA ASP A 14 -12.05 -7.76 -5.30
C ASP A 14 -10.90 -8.22 -4.37
N ALA A 15 -10.21 -9.31 -4.71
CA ALA A 15 -9.18 -9.91 -3.86
C ALA A 15 -7.76 -9.36 -4.12
N ILE A 16 -7.08 -8.92 -3.06
CA ILE A 16 -5.64 -8.64 -3.04
C ILE A 16 -4.97 -9.68 -2.13
N HIS A 17 -4.23 -10.60 -2.74
CA HIS A 17 -3.44 -11.61 -2.05
C HIS A 17 -1.97 -11.46 -2.43
N ILE A 18 -1.12 -11.19 -1.43
CA ILE A 18 0.32 -11.02 -1.58
C ILE A 18 1.00 -11.97 -0.60
N LEU A 19 1.78 -12.92 -1.10
CA LEU A 19 2.61 -13.81 -0.29
C LEU A 19 4.04 -13.28 -0.24
N ALA A 20 4.58 -13.12 0.97
CA ALA A 20 5.94 -12.64 1.21
C ALA A 20 6.29 -11.37 0.40
N GLY A 21 5.39 -10.38 0.44
CA GLY A 21 5.57 -9.10 -0.22
C GLY A 21 6.73 -8.31 0.40
N ARG A 22 7.47 -7.59 -0.43
CA ARG A 22 8.60 -6.73 -0.04
C ARG A 22 8.40 -5.33 -0.57
N HIS A 23 8.85 -4.32 0.17
CA HIS A 23 8.77 -2.95 -0.30
C HIS A 23 9.83 -2.70 -1.38
N PRO A 24 9.47 -2.34 -2.63
CA PRO A 24 10.38 -2.35 -3.79
C PRO A 24 11.56 -1.39 -3.69
N VAL A 25 11.41 -0.29 -2.93
CA VAL A 25 12.50 0.66 -2.65
C VAL A 25 13.30 0.27 -1.40
N VAL A 26 12.63 0.03 -0.26
CA VAL A 26 13.30 -0.23 1.02
C VAL A 26 14.18 -1.48 0.95
N GLU A 27 13.74 -2.54 0.26
CA GLU A 27 14.54 -3.78 0.11
C GLU A 27 15.89 -3.55 -0.57
N LEU A 28 16.03 -2.49 -1.37
CA LEU A 28 17.27 -2.14 -2.07
C LEU A 28 18.17 -1.20 -1.27
N THR A 29 17.59 -0.48 -0.29
CA THR A 29 18.31 0.49 0.52
C THR A 29 18.93 -0.10 1.78
N LEU A 30 18.38 -1.21 2.28
CA LEU A 30 18.94 -1.91 3.43
C LEU A 30 20.23 -2.62 3.01
N ARG A 31 21.37 -2.19 3.56
CA ARG A 31 22.70 -2.74 3.25
C ARG A 31 23.11 -3.86 4.21
N ASP A 32 22.71 -3.72 5.47
CA ASP A 32 23.24 -4.54 6.57
C ASP A 32 22.24 -5.59 7.07
N GLU A 33 20.94 -5.40 6.80
CA GLU A 33 19.87 -6.31 7.24
C GLU A 33 18.91 -6.65 6.09
N PRO A 34 18.47 -7.90 5.94
CA PRO A 34 17.49 -8.26 4.94
C PRO A 34 16.10 -7.68 5.27
N PHE A 35 15.38 -7.21 4.25
CA PHE A 35 13.98 -6.80 4.41
C PHE A 35 13.13 -8.01 4.82
N VAL A 36 12.31 -7.86 5.87
CA VAL A 36 11.39 -8.89 6.34
C VAL A 36 10.10 -8.86 5.49
N PRO A 37 9.81 -9.89 4.68
CA PRO A 37 8.61 -9.91 3.84
C PRO A 37 7.33 -10.02 4.66
N ASN A 38 6.23 -9.43 4.17
CA ASN A 38 4.93 -9.46 4.85
C ASN A 38 3.82 -9.94 3.91
N PRO A 39 2.90 -10.80 4.38
CA PRO A 39 1.72 -11.17 3.61
C PRO A 39 0.63 -10.09 3.68
N THR A 40 -0.23 -10.09 2.68
CA THR A 40 -1.46 -9.27 2.66
C THR A 40 -2.59 -10.11 2.10
N HIS A 41 -3.73 -10.11 2.79
CA HIS A 41 -4.97 -10.70 2.32
C HIS A 41 -6.07 -9.67 2.50
N LEU A 42 -6.75 -9.35 1.41
CA LEU A 42 -7.97 -8.56 1.36
C LEU A 42 -8.91 -9.24 0.38
N ASP A 43 -10.17 -9.40 0.74
CA ASP A 43 -11.23 -9.90 -0.13
C ASP A 43 -12.58 -9.31 0.31
N SER A 44 -13.69 -9.82 -0.22
CA SER A 44 -15.03 -9.35 0.13
C SER A 44 -15.43 -9.58 1.59
N GLU A 45 -14.77 -10.50 2.31
CA GLU A 45 -15.02 -10.79 3.73
C GLU A 45 -14.07 -10.01 4.64
N GLU A 46 -12.82 -9.81 4.20
CA GLU A 46 -11.74 -9.14 4.93
C GLU A 46 -11.26 -7.86 4.21
N GLN A 47 -12.13 -6.85 4.12
CA GLN A 47 -11.83 -5.60 3.39
C GLN A 47 -11.00 -4.58 4.19
N ILE A 48 -10.91 -4.73 5.52
CA ILE A 48 -10.30 -3.73 6.41
C ILE A 48 -9.25 -4.40 7.29
N ILE A 49 -8.01 -3.91 7.20
CA ILE A 49 -6.90 -4.34 8.08
C ILE A 49 -6.64 -3.24 9.11
N VAL A 50 -6.80 -3.58 10.39
CA VAL A 50 -6.41 -2.70 11.51
C VAL A 50 -4.99 -3.04 11.96
N LEU A 51 -4.02 -2.22 11.55
CA LEU A 51 -2.61 -2.39 11.89
C LEU A 51 -2.26 -1.67 13.20
N THR A 52 -1.88 -2.44 14.22
CA THR A 52 -1.44 -1.92 15.53
C THR A 52 0.03 -2.25 15.79
N GLY A 53 0.63 -1.62 16.79
CA GLY A 53 2.04 -1.82 17.17
C GLY A 53 2.79 -0.50 17.39
N PRO A 54 4.03 -0.54 17.93
CA PRO A 54 4.78 0.66 18.27
C PRO A 54 5.16 1.49 17.04
N ASN A 55 5.42 2.77 17.24
CA ASN A 55 6.00 3.61 16.19
C ASN A 55 7.31 3.00 15.69
N MET A 56 7.61 3.20 14.40
CA MET A 56 8.77 2.61 13.72
C MET A 56 8.75 1.08 13.55
N ALA A 57 7.68 0.38 13.93
CA ALA A 57 7.50 -1.06 13.67
C ALA A 57 7.21 -1.43 12.20
N GLY A 58 7.46 -0.54 11.24
CA GLY A 58 7.26 -0.84 9.82
C GLY A 58 5.81 -0.73 9.31
N LYS A 59 4.83 -0.31 10.12
CA LYS A 59 3.42 -0.17 9.69
C LYS A 59 3.24 0.69 8.42
N SER A 60 3.86 1.87 8.37
CA SER A 60 3.79 2.73 7.18
C SER A 60 4.54 2.13 5.98
N THR A 61 5.58 1.34 6.23
CA THR A 61 6.29 0.60 5.18
C THR A 61 5.41 -0.49 4.59
N TYR A 62 4.66 -1.22 5.44
CA TYR A 62 3.68 -2.21 5.01
C TYR A 62 2.57 -1.60 4.15
N LEU A 63 1.94 -0.51 4.60
CA LEU A 63 0.88 0.16 3.83
C LEU A 63 1.38 0.61 2.45
N ARG A 64 2.55 1.26 2.40
CA ARG A 64 3.16 1.68 1.13
C ARG A 64 3.56 0.50 0.25
N GLN A 65 4.01 -0.59 0.84
CA GLN A 65 4.35 -1.82 0.11
C GLN A 65 3.13 -2.35 -0.66
N VAL A 66 1.98 -2.49 0.00
CA VAL A 66 0.74 -2.98 -0.65
C VAL A 66 0.34 -2.08 -1.81
N ALA A 67 0.29 -0.77 -1.57
CA ALA A 67 -0.03 0.22 -2.60
C ALA A 67 0.92 0.18 -3.81
N LEU A 68 2.23 0.06 -3.57
CA LEU A 68 3.23 -0.02 -4.63
C LEU A 68 3.14 -1.33 -5.41
N ILE A 69 2.89 -2.46 -4.74
CA ILE A 69 2.70 -3.75 -5.42
C ILE A 69 1.48 -3.70 -6.34
N ALA A 70 0.35 -3.15 -5.87
CA ALA A 70 -0.85 -2.97 -6.69
C ALA A 70 -0.59 -2.09 -7.91
N LEU A 71 0.07 -0.93 -7.71
CA LEU A 71 0.45 -0.02 -8.78
C LEU A 71 1.37 -0.71 -9.82
N MET A 72 2.42 -1.38 -9.37
CA MET A 72 3.35 -2.10 -10.24
C MET A 72 2.66 -3.18 -11.06
N ALA A 73 1.74 -3.95 -10.45
CA ALA A 73 0.99 -4.98 -11.14
C ALA A 73 0.13 -4.40 -12.27
N GLN A 74 -0.61 -3.31 -12.00
CA GLN A 74 -1.45 -2.65 -13.01
C GLN A 74 -0.66 -1.92 -14.10
N MET A 75 0.59 -1.57 -13.85
CA MET A 75 1.52 -1.07 -14.89
C MET A 75 2.05 -2.19 -15.81
N GLY A 76 1.76 -3.46 -15.51
CA GLY A 76 2.28 -4.62 -16.24
C GLY A 76 3.69 -5.05 -15.81
N SER A 77 4.16 -4.60 -14.64
CA SER A 77 5.46 -5.01 -14.08
C SER A 77 5.36 -6.34 -13.32
N PHE A 78 6.49 -7.04 -13.23
CA PHE A 78 6.69 -8.04 -12.18
C PHE A 78 6.76 -7.35 -10.81
N VAL A 79 6.35 -8.04 -9.74
CA VAL A 79 6.21 -7.46 -8.39
C VAL A 79 7.10 -8.16 -7.34
N PRO A 80 7.53 -7.44 -6.29
CA PRO A 80 8.39 -7.96 -5.22
C PRO A 80 7.63 -8.85 -4.22
N ALA A 81 7.26 -10.07 -4.63
CA ALA A 81 6.57 -11.05 -3.81
C ALA A 81 7.03 -12.49 -4.16
N GLU A 82 6.62 -13.48 -3.39
CA GLU A 82 6.70 -14.89 -3.80
C GLU A 82 5.48 -15.29 -4.65
N GLU A 83 4.32 -14.74 -4.33
CA GLU A 83 3.08 -14.87 -5.10
C GLU A 83 2.28 -13.57 -4.97
N ALA A 84 1.61 -13.15 -6.03
CA ALA A 84 0.74 -11.98 -6.00
C ALA A 84 -0.46 -12.17 -6.93
N ARG A 85 -1.66 -12.06 -6.36
CA ARG A 85 -2.94 -11.96 -7.06
C ARG A 85 -3.56 -10.62 -6.68
N ILE A 86 -3.74 -9.74 -7.66
CA ILE A 86 -4.12 -8.35 -7.44
C ILE A 86 -5.40 -8.06 -8.22
N ALA A 87 -6.47 -7.73 -7.48
CA ALA A 87 -7.67 -7.12 -8.03
C ALA A 87 -7.36 -5.80 -8.74
N LEU A 88 -8.07 -5.50 -9.82
CA LEU A 88 -7.98 -4.18 -10.47
C LEU A 88 -8.62 -3.11 -9.58
N VAL A 89 -7.78 -2.19 -9.08
CA VAL A 89 -8.17 -1.01 -8.33
C VAL A 89 -8.28 0.22 -9.24
N ASP A 90 -9.30 1.04 -9.00
CA ASP A 90 -9.54 2.24 -9.79
C ASP A 90 -8.74 3.45 -9.28
N ARG A 91 -8.54 3.52 -7.97
CA ARG A 91 -7.82 4.59 -7.27
C ARG A 91 -7.11 4.04 -6.05
N ILE A 92 -5.93 4.59 -5.76
CA ILE A 92 -5.21 4.35 -4.52
C ILE A 92 -5.23 5.67 -3.74
N PHE A 93 -5.83 5.64 -2.56
CA PHE A 93 -5.82 6.74 -1.62
C PHE A 93 -4.80 6.43 -0.52
N THR A 94 -4.12 7.46 -0.04
CA THR A 94 -3.23 7.33 1.11
C THR A 94 -3.34 8.59 1.94
N ARG A 95 -3.59 8.41 3.24
CA ARG A 95 -3.32 9.45 4.23
C ARG A 95 -2.18 8.94 5.11
N ILE A 96 -0.97 9.41 4.83
CA ILE A 96 0.21 9.13 5.65
C ILE A 96 0.70 10.49 6.13
N GLY A 97 0.62 10.74 7.44
CA GLY A 97 0.70 12.06 8.06
C GLY A 97 1.61 13.06 7.36
N ALA A 98 1.07 14.25 7.08
CA ALA A 98 1.78 15.35 6.46
C ALA A 98 2.95 15.82 7.34
N ARG A 99 4.07 16.18 6.71
CA ARG A 99 5.05 17.05 7.36
C ARG A 99 4.46 18.46 7.36
N ASP A 100 4.18 18.97 8.56
CA ASP A 100 3.86 20.35 8.91
C ASP A 100 3.95 21.37 7.75
N GLU A 101 2.81 21.64 7.10
CA GLU A 101 2.63 22.84 6.27
C GLU A 101 2.19 24.02 7.17
N ILE A 102 3.03 24.39 8.14
CA ILE A 102 2.79 25.55 9.01
C ILE A 102 2.75 26.87 8.19
N ALA A 103 3.28 26.87 6.96
CA ALA A 103 3.38 28.04 6.10
C ALA A 103 2.05 28.50 5.47
N ALA A 104 0.99 27.68 5.45
CA ALA A 104 -0.25 27.99 4.74
C ALA A 104 -1.36 28.65 5.60
N GLY A 105 -1.13 28.87 6.90
CA GLY A 105 -2.12 29.46 7.81
C GLY A 105 -3.35 28.58 8.09
N GLN A 106 -3.31 27.30 7.71
CA GLN A 106 -4.33 26.30 7.99
C GLN A 106 -3.89 25.39 9.14
N SER A 107 -4.83 24.96 9.99
CA SER A 107 -4.50 24.02 11.07
C SER A 107 -4.25 22.62 10.49
N THR A 108 -3.27 21.89 11.03
CA THR A 108 -2.96 20.51 10.63
C THR A 108 -4.21 19.63 10.67
N PHE A 109 -5.05 19.80 11.70
CA PHE A 109 -6.32 19.08 11.80
C PHE A 109 -7.27 19.39 10.64
N MET A 110 -7.41 20.66 10.24
CA MET A 110 -8.28 21.02 9.12
C MET A 110 -7.79 20.40 7.81
N VAL A 111 -6.48 20.42 7.55
CA VAL A 111 -5.89 19.77 6.37
C VAL A 111 -6.17 18.26 6.38
N GLU A 112 -5.96 17.59 7.52
CA GLU A 112 -6.25 16.15 7.66
C GLU A 112 -7.72 15.81 7.43
N MET A 113 -8.65 16.67 7.90
CA MET A 113 -10.08 16.47 7.68
C MET A 113 -10.49 16.72 6.23
N ILE A 114 -9.88 17.70 5.55
CA ILE A 114 -10.11 17.94 4.12
C ILE A 114 -9.61 16.77 3.28
N GLU A 115 -8.41 16.25 3.56
CA GLU A 115 -7.88 15.06 2.90
C GLU A 115 -8.79 13.84 3.11
N THR A 116 -9.22 13.62 4.35
CA THR A 116 -10.13 12.51 4.69
C THR A 116 -11.47 12.65 3.95
N ALA A 117 -12.05 13.85 3.92
CA ALA A 117 -13.28 14.12 3.19
C ALA A 117 -13.11 13.88 1.68
N ASN A 118 -11.96 14.26 1.13
CA ASN A 118 -11.65 14.05 -0.29
C ASN A 118 -11.55 12.55 -0.64
N ILE A 119 -10.92 11.75 0.22
CA ILE A 119 -10.86 10.29 0.09
C ILE A 119 -12.27 9.70 0.08
N LEU A 120 -13.09 10.05 1.09
CA LEU A 120 -14.43 9.50 1.22
C LEU A 120 -15.37 9.89 0.06
N HIS A 121 -15.20 11.09 -0.51
CA HIS A 121 -16.04 11.57 -1.61
C HIS A 121 -15.73 10.88 -2.95
N HIS A 122 -14.49 10.43 -3.15
CA HIS A 122 -14.02 9.89 -4.43
C HIS A 122 -13.70 8.39 -4.40
N ALA A 123 -13.70 7.76 -3.22
CA ALA A 123 -13.54 6.32 -3.09
C ALA A 123 -14.73 5.57 -3.70
N SER A 124 -14.44 4.47 -4.40
CA SER A 124 -15.42 3.51 -4.88
C SER A 124 -15.22 2.17 -4.18
N SER A 125 -16.09 1.19 -4.47
CA SER A 125 -15.91 -0.19 -3.98
C SER A 125 -14.63 -0.87 -4.51
N ARG A 126 -14.01 -0.32 -5.56
CA ARG A 126 -12.77 -0.82 -6.16
C ARG A 126 -11.54 0.01 -5.75
N SER A 127 -11.68 0.97 -4.84
CA SER A 127 -10.56 1.79 -4.41
C SER A 127 -9.78 1.10 -3.29
N LEU A 128 -8.45 1.26 -3.30
CA LEU A 128 -7.57 0.86 -2.21
C LEU A 128 -7.31 2.09 -1.31
N LEU A 129 -7.61 1.97 -0.02
CA LEU A 129 -7.50 3.05 0.98
C LEU A 129 -6.41 2.76 2.03
#